data_AF-A0A8H6HBU1-F1
#
_entry.id   AF-A0A8H6HBU1-F1
#
_cell.length_a   1.000
_cell.length_b   1.000
_cell.length_c   1.000
_cell.angle_alpha   90.00
_cell.angle_beta   90.00
_cell.angle_gamma   90.00
#
_symmetry.space_group_name_H-M   'P 1'
#
loop_
_entity.id
_entity.type
_entity.pdbx_description
1 polymer ?
#
loop_
_entity_poly.entity_id
_entity_poly.type
_entity_poly.pdbx_seq_one_letter_code
_entity_poly.pdbx_strand_id
1 'polypeptide(L)'
;MLTARPPAGAHILYAGNARVARIISAAAAKHLTLMALELGRKSPVVIDGRNLGEEVQKLSSELFEYQANPEMPHPFKDLLDRVKLD
;
A
#
# COMPACT_ATOMS: atom_id res chain seq x y z
N MET A 1 -17.11 14.20 13.15
CA MET A 1 -17.68 13.37 12.08
C MET A 1 -17.02 11.97 12.05
N LEU A 2 -17.15 11.19 13.14
CA LEU A 2 -16.84 9.74 13.25
C LEU A 2 -17.75 9.07 14.31
N THR A 3 -18.76 9.79 14.80
CA THR A 3 -19.60 9.44 15.96
C THR A 3 -21.05 9.19 15.57
N ALA A 4 -21.43 9.39 14.31
CA ALA A 4 -22.76 9.10 13.82
C ALA A 4 -22.82 7.62 13.39
N ARG A 5 -23.91 6.93 13.74
CA ARG A 5 -24.20 5.58 13.26
C ARG A 5 -24.22 5.61 11.72
N PRO A 6 -23.37 4.82 11.04
CA PRO A 6 -23.41 4.74 9.60
C PRO A 6 -24.75 4.12 9.15
N PRO A 7 -25.26 4.49 7.96
CA PRO A 7 -26.50 3.93 7.43
C PRO A 7 -26.41 2.40 7.32
N ALA A 8 -27.56 1.72 7.37
CA ALA A 8 -27.62 0.27 7.20
C ALA A 8 -27.05 -0.10 5.81
N GLY A 9 -26.10 -1.04 5.78
CA GLY A 9 -25.40 -1.44 4.55
C GLY A 9 -24.25 -0.52 4.13
N ALA A 10 -23.82 0.42 4.97
CA ALA A 10 -22.63 1.22 4.69
C ALA A 10 -21.35 0.38 4.65
N HIS A 11 -20.43 0.77 3.77
CA HIS A 11 -19.10 0.20 3.64
C HIS A 11 -18.05 1.31 3.78
N ILE A 12 -16.96 1.02 4.47
CA ILE A 12 -15.84 1.95 4.61
C ILE A 12 -14.68 1.49 3.74
N LEU A 13 -14.29 2.32 2.78
CA LEU A 13 -13.07 2.15 2.00
C LEU A 13 -12.07 3.23 2.44
N TYR A 14 -10.93 2.82 3.00
CA TYR A 14 -9.92 3.76 3.47
C TYR A 14 -8.54 3.38 2.94
N ALA A 15 -7.92 4.32 2.23
CA ALA A 15 -6.52 4.25 1.83
C ALA A 15 -5.72 5.30 2.61
N GLY A 16 -4.67 4.87 3.32
CA GLY A 16 -3.88 5.80 4.12
C GLY A 16 -2.96 5.12 5.14
N ASN A 17 -2.76 5.76 6.29
CA ASN A 17 -1.82 5.24 7.30
C ASN A 17 -2.52 4.41 8.38
N ALA A 18 -1.77 3.49 8.99
CA ALA A 18 -2.30 2.58 10.00
C ALA A 18 -2.79 3.28 11.27
N ARG A 19 -2.21 4.43 11.62
CA ARG A 19 -2.62 5.18 12.83
C ARG A 19 -4.06 5.68 12.70
N VAL A 20 -4.41 6.27 11.57
CA VAL A 20 -5.78 6.74 11.30
C VAL A 20 -6.71 5.56 11.07
N ALA A 21 -6.26 4.52 10.36
CA ALA A 21 -7.06 3.32 10.14
C ALA A 21 -7.53 2.66 11.45
N ARG A 22 -6.68 2.62 12.48
CA ARG A 22 -7.07 2.12 13.81
C ARG A 22 -8.22 2.92 14.44
N ILE A 23 -8.24 4.23 14.24
CA ILE A 23 -9.33 5.10 14.73
C ILE A 23 -10.62 4.77 13.99
N ILE A 24 -10.54 4.63 12.67
CA ILE A 24 -11.67 4.27 11.80
C ILE A 24 -12.21 2.88 12.17
N SER A 25 -11.33 1.87 12.32
CA SER A 25 -11.72 0.51 12.71
C SER A 25 -12.42 0.47 14.07
N ALA A 26 -11.95 1.25 15.05
CA ALA A 26 -12.60 1.31 16.37
C ALA A 26 -14.00 1.91 16.32
N ALA A 27 -14.24 2.91 15.46
CA ALA A 27 -15.57 3.48 15.26
C ALA A 27 -16.50 2.51 14.52
N ALA A 28 -16.00 1.88 13.47
CA ALA A 28 -16.77 0.95 12.64
C ALA A 28 -17.15 -0.36 13.35
N ALA A 29 -16.30 -0.85 14.27
CA ALA A 29 -16.58 -2.01 15.10
C ALA A 29 -17.85 -1.84 15.95
N LYS A 30 -18.20 -0.62 16.38
CA LYS A 30 -19.43 -0.32 17.12
C LYS A 30 -20.71 -0.56 16.32
N HIS A 31 -20.59 -0.70 15.01
CA HIS A 31 -21.71 -0.79 14.07
C HIS A 31 -21.61 -1.98 13.12
N LEU A 32 -20.68 -2.92 13.37
CA LEU A 32 -20.41 -4.07 12.48
C LEU A 32 -20.26 -3.66 11.01
N THR A 33 -19.65 -2.50 10.77
CA THR A 33 -19.52 -1.92 9.43
C THR A 33 -18.38 -2.62 8.68
N LEU A 34 -18.69 -3.16 7.50
CA LEU A 34 -17.68 -3.78 6.65
C LEU A 34 -16.67 -2.72 6.20
N MET A 35 -15.40 -3.10 6.18
CA MET A 35 -14.32 -2.21 5.77
C MET A 35 -13.29 -2.90 4.88
N ALA A 36 -12.73 -2.13 3.95
CA ALA A 36 -11.49 -2.45 3.26
C ALA A 36 -10.47 -1.34 3.55
N LEU A 37 -9.28 -1.75 4.00
CA LEU A 37 -8.22 -0.84 4.44
C LEU A 37 -6.96 -1.08 3.60
N GLU A 38 -6.60 -0.11 2.77
CA GLU A 38 -5.33 -0.11 2.03
C GLU A 38 -4.33 0.77 2.79
N LEU A 39 -3.52 0.12 3.62
CA LEU A 39 -2.59 0.82 4.51
C LEU A 39 -1.20 0.92 3.90
N GLY A 40 -0.47 1.95 4.32
CA GLY A 40 0.91 2.18 3.89
C GLY A 40 1.78 0.93 4.01
N ARG A 41 2.49 0.60 2.93
CA ARG A 41 3.44 -0.52 2.85
C ARG A 41 4.87 -0.01 2.96
N LYS A 42 5.73 -0.81 3.58
CA LYS A 42 7.19 -0.68 3.52
C LYS A 42 7.75 -1.97 2.94
N SER A 43 7.40 -2.24 1.68
CA SER A 43 7.81 -3.46 0.98
C SER A 43 9.34 -3.49 0.85
N PRO A 44 10.05 -4.45 1.48
CA PRO A 44 11.49 -4.54 1.35
C PRO A 44 11.88 -5.05 -0.04
N VAL A 45 13.04 -4.61 -0.52
CA VAL A 45 13.68 -5.16 -1.71
C VAL A 45 14.97 -5.81 -1.25
N VAL A 46 15.14 -7.11 -1.56
CA VAL A 46 16.34 -7.88 -1.23
C VAL A 46 17.17 -8.01 -2.51
N ILE A 47 18.43 -7.61 -2.42
CA ILE A 47 19.38 -7.64 -3.54
C ILE A 47 20.51 -8.59 -3.13
N ASP A 48 20.67 -9.67 -3.90
CA ASP A 48 21.78 -10.62 -3.75
C ASP A 48 22.82 -10.31 -4.84
N GLY A 49 23.99 -9.78 -4.49
CA GLY A 49 25.02 -9.57 -5.53
C GLY A 49 26.19 -8.62 -5.23
N ARG A 50 27.21 -8.76 -6.11
CA ARG A 50 28.53 -8.10 -6.08
C ARG A 50 28.51 -6.59 -6.40
N ASN A 51 27.46 -6.09 -7.06
CA ASN A 51 27.34 -4.70 -7.52
C ASN A 51 26.26 -3.91 -6.75
N LEU A 52 26.22 -4.10 -5.43
CA LEU A 52 25.20 -3.52 -4.54
C LEU A 52 25.01 -2.00 -4.72
N GLY A 53 26.09 -1.26 -4.93
CA GLY A 53 26.02 0.21 -5.03
C GLY A 53 25.25 0.71 -6.25
N GLU A 54 25.50 0.12 -7.42
CA GLU A 54 24.87 0.54 -8.68
C GLU A 54 23.39 0.13 -8.72
N GLU A 55 23.07 -1.08 -8.28
CA GLU A 55 21.69 -1.59 -8.25
C GLU A 55 20.81 -0.83 -7.26
N VAL A 56 21.34 -0.49 -6.07
CA VAL A 56 20.61 0.34 -5.09
C VAL A 56 20.34 1.73 -5.64
N GLN A 57 21.32 2.35 -6.30
CA GLN A 57 21.13 3.69 -6.89
C GLN A 57 20.09 3.67 -8.01
N LYS A 58 20.19 2.71 -8.92
CA LYS A 58 19.22 2.54 -10.01
C LYS A 58 17.80 2.36 -9.47
N LEU A 59 17.61 1.40 -8.56
CA LEU A 59 16.29 1.12 -7.98
C LEU A 59 15.74 2.32 -7.19
N SER A 60 16.59 3.06 -6.49
CA SER A 60 16.18 4.27 -5.76
C SER A 60 15.64 5.33 -6.73
N SER A 61 16.31 5.56 -7.85
CA SER A 61 15.87 6.54 -8.86
C SER A 61 14.57 6.11 -9.52
N GLU A 62 14.47 4.86 -9.96
CA GLU A 62 13.25 4.33 -10.59
C GLU A 62 12.04 4.35 -9.64
N LEU A 63 12.25 4.04 -8.35
CA LEU A 63 11.21 4.14 -7.33
C LEU A 63 10.76 5.58 -7.10
N PHE A 64 11.69 6.53 -7.08
CA PHE A 64 11.37 7.94 -6.89
C PHE A 64 10.57 8.50 -8.08
N GLU A 65 10.98 8.18 -9.29
CA GLU A 65 10.25 8.54 -10.51
C GLU A 65 8.86 7.90 -10.54
N TYR A 66 8.74 6.63 -10.18
CA TYR A 66 7.44 5.93 -10.13
C TYR A 66 6.46 6.58 -9.14
N GLN A 67 6.96 7.04 -7.99
CA GLN A 67 6.14 7.78 -7.02
C GLN A 67 5.66 9.13 -7.55
N ALA A 68 6.44 9.78 -8.41
CA ALA A 68 6.08 11.04 -9.04
C ALA A 68 5.17 10.85 -10.27
N ASN A 69 5.28 9.72 -10.97
CA ASN A 69 4.51 9.40 -12.17
C ASN A 69 4.06 7.91 -12.17
N PRO A 70 2.89 7.58 -11.61
CA PRO A 70 2.43 6.20 -11.50
C PRO A 70 2.02 5.55 -12.84
N GLU A 71 1.96 6.31 -13.94
CA GLU A 71 1.69 5.78 -15.29
C GLU A 71 2.92 5.11 -15.92
N MET A 72 4.13 5.34 -15.37
CA MET A 72 5.32 4.65 -15.85
C MET A 72 5.28 3.17 -15.46
N PRO A 73 5.95 2.28 -16.23
CA PRO A 73 6.03 0.87 -15.88
C PRO A 73 6.53 0.68 -14.45
N HIS A 74 5.85 -0.15 -13.66
CA HIS A 74 6.27 -0.42 -12.29
C HIS A 74 7.72 -0.93 -12.28
N PRO A 75 8.62 -0.41 -11.43
CA PRO A 75 10.05 -0.74 -11.47
C PRO A 75 10.33 -2.23 -11.22
N PHE A 76 9.39 -2.91 -10.55
CA PHE A 76 9.43 -4.35 -10.33
C PHE A 76 8.48 -5.14 -11.23
N LYS A 77 7.95 -4.58 -12.32
CA LYS A 77 6.92 -5.25 -13.13
C LYS A 77 7.39 -6.62 -13.61
N ASP A 78 8.61 -6.71 -14.13
CA ASP A 78 9.17 -7.99 -14.61
C ASP A 78 9.35 -8.99 -13.47
N LEU A 79 9.71 -8.52 -12.26
CA LEU A 79 9.80 -9.37 -11.08
C LEU A 79 8.40 -9.84 -10.64
N LEU A 80 7.43 -8.94 -10.57
CA LEU A 80 6.05 -9.24 -10.19
C LEU A 80 5.41 -10.22 -11.18
N ASP A 81 5.67 -10.07 -12.47
CA ASP A 81 5.18 -10.98 -13.50
C ASP A 81 5.82 -12.38 -13.38
N ARG A 82 7.06 -12.48 -12.88
CA ARG A 82 7.75 -13.76 -12.60
C ARG A 82 7.34 -14.40 -11.28
N VAL A 83 6.87 -13.61 -10.32
CA VAL A 83 6.41 -14.04 -8.98
C VAL A 83 4.89 -14.17 -8.95
N LYS A 84 4.22 -14.23 -10.09
CA LYS A 84 2.83 -14.70 -10.14
C LYS A 84 2.79 -16.11 -9.57
N LEU A 85 2.55 -16.19 -8.26
CA LEU A 85 1.92 -17.32 -7.61
C LEU A 85 0.53 -17.41 -8.21
N ASP A 86 0.28 -18.54 -8.86
CA ASP A 86 -1.02 -19.07 -9.25
C ASP A 86 -2.09 -18.82 -8.16
#